data_AF-A0A8T3VPH2-F1
#
_entry.id   AF-A0A8T3VPH2-F1
#
_cell.length_a   1.000
_cell.length_b   1.000
_cell.length_c   1.000
_cell.angle_alpha   90.00
_cell.angle_beta   90.00
_cell.angle_gamma   90.00
#
_symmetry.space_group_name_H-M   'P 1'
#
loop_
_entity.id
_entity.type
_entity.pdbx_description
1 polymer ?
#
loop_
_entity_poly.entity_id
_entity_poly.type
_entity_poly.pdbx_seq_one_letter_code
_entity_poly.pdbx_strand_id
1 'polypeptide(L)' 'MSDVSLINHTELDSNQMEVLNKFKEFQQAMIDKDAKMLNSIMDEDYTLIHMSGKIQTKQEYIEDIV' A
#
# COMPACT_ATOMS: atom_id res chain seq x y z
N MET A 1 -15.19 4.71 -3.12
CA MET A 1 -14.72 5.85 -2.30
C MET A 1 -13.88 5.25 -1.20
N SER A 2 -12.71 5.81 -0.88
CA SER A 2 -11.79 5.27 0.14
C SER A 2 -12.23 5.73 1.53
N ASP A 3 -12.28 4.81 2.49
CA ASP A 3 -12.55 5.09 3.92
C ASP A 3 -11.32 5.70 4.63
N VAL A 4 -10.16 5.71 3.95
CA VAL A 4 -8.91 6.30 4.43
C VAL A 4 -8.95 7.83 4.33
N SER A 5 -8.87 8.49 5.48
CA SER A 5 -8.70 9.94 5.61
C SER A 5 -7.25 10.31 5.86
N LEU A 6 -6.76 11.39 5.23
CA LEU A 6 -5.39 11.87 5.37
C LEU A 6 -5.40 13.33 5.80
N ILE A 7 -4.54 13.66 6.76
CA ILE A 7 -4.29 15.03 7.22
C ILE A 7 -2.97 15.47 6.60
N ASN A 8 -3.00 16.55 5.85
CA ASN A 8 -1.81 17.18 5.27
C ASN A 8 -1.86 18.69 5.56
N HIS A 9 -0.70 19.26 5.89
CA HIS A 9 -0.56 20.65 6.31
C HIS A 9 0.13 21.53 5.26
N THR A 10 0.36 21.00 4.06
CA THR A 10 1.06 21.69 2.96
C THR A 10 0.33 21.49 1.64
N GLU A 11 0.45 22.43 0.70
CA GLU A 11 -0.04 22.20 -0.66
C GLU A 11 0.85 21.17 -1.37
N LEU A 12 0.21 20.23 -2.07
CA LEU A 12 0.89 19.20 -2.82
C LEU A 12 0.84 19.51 -4.31
N ASP A 13 1.96 19.29 -4.98
CA ASP A 13 1.98 19.28 -6.44
C ASP A 13 1.29 18.01 -6.99
N SER A 14 1.18 17.94 -8.32
CA SER A 14 0.52 16.83 -9.01
C SER A 14 1.15 15.47 -8.73
N ASN A 15 2.49 15.40 -8.65
CA ASN A 15 3.21 14.15 -8.47
C ASN A 15 3.04 13.65 -7.03
N GLN A 16 3.11 14.58 -6.07
CA GLN A 16 2.85 14.30 -4.66
C GLN A 16 1.41 13.84 -4.44
N MET A 17 0.43 14.46 -5.11
CA MET A 17 -0.97 14.02 -5.08
C MET A 17 -1.16 12.62 -5.67
N GLU A 18 -0.44 12.29 -6.74
CA GLU A 18 -0.49 10.94 -7.33
C GLU A 18 0.01 9.87 -6.35
N VAL A 19 1.16 10.11 -5.71
CA VAL A 19 1.70 9.22 -4.68
C VAL A 19 0.73 9.08 -3.51
N LEU A 20 0.13 10.19 -3.07
CA LEU A 20 -0.85 10.18 -1.98
C LEU A 20 -2.09 9.36 -2.32
N ASN A 21 -2.57 9.47 -3.56
CA ASN A 21 -3.71 8.68 -4.03
C ASN A 21 -3.36 7.19 -4.10
N LYS A 22 -2.17 6.83 -4.59
CA LYS A 22 -1.70 5.43 -4.60
C LYS A 22 -1.56 4.87 -3.18
N PHE A 23 -1.10 5.68 -2.24
CA PHE A 23 -1.04 5.29 -0.84
C PHE A 23 -2.45 5.01 -0.27
N LYS A 24 -3.44 5.86 -0.57
CA LYS A 24 -4.84 5.61 -0.18
C LYS A 24 -5.40 4.33 -0.77
N GLU A 25 -5.18 4.10 -2.07
CA GLU A 25 -5.61 2.88 -2.75
C GLU A 25 -4.99 1.63 -2.10
N PHE A 26 -3.70 1.68 -1.76
CA PHE A 26 -3.01 0.61 -1.05
C PHE A 26 -3.63 0.35 0.34
N GLN A 27 -3.83 1.40 1.14
CA GLN A 27 -4.45 1.27 2.47
C GLN A 27 -5.87 0.72 2.40
N GLN A 28 -6.66 1.17 1.42
CA GLN A 28 -8.01 0.64 1.21
C GLN A 28 -7.98 -0.83 0.79
N ALA A 29 -7.07 -1.22 -0.11
CA ALA A 29 -6.92 -2.61 -0.51
C ALA A 29 -6.55 -3.53 0.66
N MET A 30 -5.77 -3.04 1.64
CA MET A 30 -5.51 -3.78 2.88
C MET A 30 -6.77 -3.94 3.74
N ILE A 31 -7.58 -2.88 3.89
CA ILE A 31 -8.85 -2.93 4.64
C ILE A 31 -9.83 -3.91 4.01
N ASP A 32 -9.96 -3.85 2.69
CA ASP A 32 -10.91 -4.65 1.91
C ASP A 32 -10.40 -6.07 1.62
N LYS A 33 -9.16 -6.40 2.03
CA LYS A 33 -8.48 -7.67 1.72
C LYS A 33 -8.42 -7.96 0.22
N ASP A 34 -8.24 -6.92 -0.60
CA ASP A 34 -8.19 -7.03 -2.06
C ASP A 34 -6.79 -7.42 -2.53
N ALA A 35 -6.50 -8.72 -2.52
CA ALA A 35 -5.24 -9.28 -3.01
C ALA A 35 -4.91 -8.85 -4.45
N LYS A 36 -5.91 -8.68 -5.31
CA LYS A 36 -5.71 -8.32 -6.71
C LYS A 36 -5.23 -6.88 -6.83
N MET A 37 -5.83 -5.96 -6.07
CA MET A 37 -5.41 -4.57 -6.02
C MET A 37 -4.03 -4.43 -5.38
N LEU A 38 -3.77 -5.12 -4.27
CA LEU A 38 -2.43 -5.15 -3.65
C LEU A 38 -1.37 -5.64 -4.65
N ASN A 39 -1.67 -6.73 -5.37
CA ASN A 39 -0.77 -7.26 -6.38
C ASN A 39 -0.53 -6.29 -7.55
N SER A 40 -1.52 -5.46 -7.91
CA SER A 40 -1.40 -4.48 -9.00
C SER A 40 -0.62 -3.22 -8.60
N ILE A 41 -0.66 -2.81 -7.33
CA ILE A 41 -0.03 -1.56 -6.86
C ILE A 41 1.43 -1.79 -6.47
N MET A 42 1.73 -2.96 -5.91
CA MET A 42 3.07 -3.26 -5.39
C MET A 42 4.03 -3.65 -6.52
N ASP A 43 5.29 -3.22 -6.39
CA ASP A 43 6.38 -3.61 -7.29
C ASP A 43 6.56 -5.15 -7.34
N GLU A 44 6.97 -5.69 -8.49
CA GLU A 44 7.15 -7.14 -8.65
C GLU A 44 8.26 -7.68 -7.75
N ASP A 45 9.31 -6.90 -7.53
CA ASP A 45 10.49 -7.27 -6.72
C ASP A 45 10.36 -6.81 -5.26
N TYR A 46 9.15 -6.45 -4.82
CA TYR A 46 8.91 -5.98 -3.47
C TYR A 46 9.32 -7.03 -2.42
N THR A 47 10.11 -6.56 -1.45
CA THR A 47 10.56 -7.32 -0.29
C THR A 47 10.21 -6.56 0.98
N LEU A 48 9.45 -7.19 1.89
CA LEU A 48 9.20 -6.67 3.22
C LEU A 48 10.23 -7.23 4.21
N ILE A 49 10.89 -6.34 4.95
CA ILE A 49 11.74 -6.70 6.08
C ILE A 49 11.02 -6.28 7.35
N HIS A 50 10.60 -7.26 8.16
CA HIS A 50 9.96 -7.04 9.44
C HIS A 50 10.93 -6.45 10.46
N MET A 51 10.40 -5.83 11.51
CA MET A 51 11.19 -5.35 12.65
C MET A 51 11.98 -6.46 13.36
N SER A 52 11.57 -7.73 13.19
CA SER A 52 12.27 -8.93 13.70
C SER A 52 13.44 -9.38 12.81
N GLY A 53 13.61 -8.80 11.63
CA GLY A 53 14.55 -9.27 10.61
C GLY A 53 14.00 -10.38 9.70
N LYS A 54 12.75 -10.84 9.90
CA LYS A 54 12.09 -11.75 8.93
C LYS A 54 11.95 -11.04 7.59
N ILE A 55 12.31 -11.72 6.51
CA ILE A 55 12.15 -11.25 5.13
C ILE A 55 10.94 -11.96 4.51
N GLN A 56 10.12 -11.22 3.79
CA GLN A 56 8.99 -11.73 3.02
C GLN A 56 8.99 -11.19 1.61
N THR A 57 8.64 -12.07 0.67
CA THR A 57 8.28 -11.71 -0.70
C THR A 57 6.93 -10.99 -0.73
N LYS A 58 6.63 -10.31 -1.85
CA LYS A 58 5.31 -9.75 -2.13
C LYS A 58 4.16 -10.74 -1.95
N GLN A 59 4.31 -11.97 -2.46
CA GLN A 59 3.25 -12.98 -2.36
C GLN A 59 2.98 -13.37 -0.91
N GLU A 60 4.03 -13.67 -0.14
CA GLU A 60 3.89 -14.01 1.28
C GLU A 60 3.28 -12.86 2.10
N TYR A 61 3.63 -11.61 1.77
CA TYR A 61 3.04 -10.45 2.44
C TYR A 61 1.56 -10.27 2.12
N ILE A 62 1.16 -10.45 0.86
CA ILE A 62 -0.25 -10.36 0.46
C ILE A 62 -1.06 -11.47 1.10
N GLU A 63 -0.53 -12.70 1.15
CA GLU A 63 -1.16 -13.85 1.81
C GLU A 63 -1.39 -13.61 3.31
N ASP A 64 -0.48 -12.91 4.00
CA ASP A 64 -0.65 -12.56 5.42
C ASP A 64 -1.80 -11.55 5.66
N ILE A 65 -2.18 -10.75 4.66
CA ILE A 65 -3.23 -9.73 4.76
C ILE A 65 -4.63 -10.34 4.56
N VAL A 66 -4.78 -11.24 3.58
CA VAL A 66 -6.09 -11.64 3.03
C VAL A 66 -6.72 -12.85 3.71
#